data_AF-A0A955Y041-F1
#
_entry.id   AF-A0A955Y041-F1
#
_cell.length_a   1.000
_cell.length_b   1.000
_cell.length_c   1.000
_cell.angle_alpha   90.00
_cell.angle_beta   90.00
_cell.angle_gamma   90.00
#
_symmetry.space_group_name_H-M   'P 1'
#
loop_
_entity.id
_entity.type
_entity.pdbx_description
1 polymer ?
#
loop_
_entity_poly.entity_id
_entity_poly.type
_entity_poly.pdbx_seq_one_letter_code
_entity_poly.pdbx_strand_id
1 'polypeptide(L)'
;MGADPRSDKRTRITEAAVEVFAEKGFHSARVSDIAKKAGVADGTIYLYFKNKEDLLLSIFEEKMDVLLDGLREALEGVDDPVERIRVFARHHFAQVRENRSSAEVLQVELRLSNKFLKEYRPEKLWSYLGIFADAVREGQRRGTFRADIDPFIAMWGFFGGLDEIAMQWVLARNQQRIPLERAAEQLADITIRGMRTPSTKPSEET
;
A
#
# COMPACT_ATOMS: atom_id res chain seq x y z
N MET A 1 13.64 -21.39 -19.31
CA MET A 1 14.55 -20.58 -18.46
C MET A 1 14.41 -21.07 -17.04
N GLY A 2 15.44 -21.71 -16.48
CA GLY A 2 15.39 -22.19 -15.09
C GLY A 2 15.48 -21.00 -14.13
N ALA A 3 14.58 -20.92 -13.16
CA ALA A 3 14.63 -19.90 -12.11
C ALA A 3 15.97 -19.99 -11.36
N ASP A 4 16.59 -18.84 -11.08
CA ASP A 4 17.83 -18.78 -10.29
C ASP A 4 17.60 -19.42 -8.91
N PRO A 5 18.36 -20.48 -8.53
CA PRO A 5 18.24 -21.12 -7.22
C PRO A 5 18.43 -20.16 -6.03
N ARG A 6 19.10 -19.00 -6.24
CA ARG A 6 19.20 -17.94 -5.23
C ARG A 6 17.93 -17.11 -5.11
N SER A 7 17.23 -16.86 -6.21
CA SER A 7 15.92 -16.20 -6.22
C SER A 7 14.89 -17.05 -5.48
N ASP A 8 14.87 -18.37 -5.74
CA ASP A 8 13.97 -19.30 -5.03
C ASP A 8 14.17 -19.28 -3.51
N LYS A 9 15.43 -19.31 -3.05
CA LYS A 9 15.74 -19.26 -1.61
C LYS A 9 15.38 -17.92 -0.98
N ARG A 10 15.67 -16.82 -1.67
CA ARG A 10 15.34 -15.48 -1.18
C ARG A 10 13.82 -15.33 -0.98
N THR A 11 13.03 -15.76 -1.96
CA THR A 11 11.55 -15.74 -1.89
C THR A 11 11.03 -16.63 -0.76
N ARG A 12 11.52 -17.86 -0.61
CA ARG A 12 11.12 -18.73 0.50
C ARG A 12 11.42 -18.14 1.87
N ILE A 13 12.54 -17.41 1.99
CA ILE A 13 12.90 -16.73 3.24
C ILE A 13 11.94 -15.57 3.51
N THR A 14 11.60 -14.75 2.52
CA THR A 14 10.69 -13.61 2.72
C THR A 14 9.27 -14.06 3.02
N GLU A 15 8.76 -15.09 2.34
CA GLU A 15 7.46 -15.72 2.62
C GLU A 15 7.40 -16.29 4.05
N ALA A 16 8.41 -17.09 4.43
CA ALA A 16 8.51 -17.64 5.77
C ALA A 16 8.58 -16.54 6.85
N ALA A 17 9.30 -15.45 6.57
CA ALA A 17 9.42 -14.32 7.47
C ALA A 17 8.09 -13.59 7.66
N VAL A 18 7.32 -13.36 6.58
CA VAL A 18 5.97 -12.77 6.68
C VAL A 18 5.10 -13.59 7.63
N GLU A 19 5.07 -14.91 7.47
CA GLU A 19 4.25 -15.75 8.33
C GLU A 19 4.75 -15.77 9.78
N VAL A 20 6.06 -15.87 10.03
CA VAL A 20 6.62 -15.84 11.39
C VAL A 20 6.36 -14.50 12.08
N PHE A 21 6.48 -13.39 11.35
CA PHE A 21 6.20 -12.05 11.89
C PHE A 21 4.73 -11.86 12.19
N ALA A 22 3.82 -12.33 11.33
CA ALA A 22 2.38 -12.28 11.61
C ALA A 22 1.99 -13.17 12.82
N GLU A 23 2.59 -14.35 12.96
CA GLU A 23 2.26 -15.26 14.08
C GLU A 23 2.82 -14.81 15.43
N LYS A 24 4.07 -14.31 15.46
CA LYS A 24 4.80 -14.07 16.71
C LYS A 24 5.01 -12.58 17.03
N GLY A 25 4.74 -11.70 16.08
CA GLY A 25 5.18 -10.31 16.10
C GLY A 25 6.67 -10.18 15.74
N PHE A 26 7.05 -9.04 15.15
CA PHE A 26 8.40 -8.78 14.67
C PHE A 26 9.43 -8.85 15.80
N HIS A 27 9.16 -8.24 16.95
CA HIS A 27 10.12 -8.19 18.05
C HIS A 27 10.41 -9.58 18.65
N SER A 28 9.37 -10.41 18.84
CA SER A 28 9.51 -11.75 19.43
C SER A 28 10.05 -12.79 18.45
N ALA A 29 9.87 -12.59 17.14
CA ALA A 29 10.36 -13.50 16.11
C ALA A 29 11.89 -13.65 16.13
N ARG A 30 12.38 -14.90 16.02
CA ARG A 30 13.80 -15.21 15.91
C ARG A 30 14.16 -15.54 14.47
N VAL A 31 15.37 -15.18 14.03
CA VAL A 31 15.88 -15.52 12.70
C VAL A 31 15.90 -17.05 12.48
N SER A 32 16.16 -17.82 13.53
CA SER A 32 16.12 -19.29 13.49
C SER A 32 14.72 -19.85 13.25
N ASP A 33 13.66 -19.18 13.71
CA ASP A 33 12.28 -19.57 13.41
C ASP A 33 11.99 -19.43 11.91
N ILE A 34 12.47 -18.33 11.32
CA ILE A 34 12.33 -18.03 9.88
C ILE A 34 13.11 -19.05 9.07
N ALA A 35 14.37 -19.33 9.43
CA ALA A 35 15.21 -20.30 8.74
C ALA A 35 14.59 -21.70 8.75
N LYS A 36 14.10 -22.14 9.92
CA LYS A 36 13.37 -23.41 10.06
C LYS A 36 12.14 -23.46 9.17
N LYS A 37 11.35 -22.39 9.13
CA LYS A 37 10.12 -22.32 8.32
C LYS A 37 10.41 -22.28 6.81
N ALA A 38 11.47 -21.59 6.39
CA ALA A 38 11.92 -21.54 5.00
C ALA A 38 12.63 -22.83 4.52
N GLY A 39 12.93 -23.76 5.44
CA GLY A 39 13.69 -24.98 5.14
C GLY A 39 15.15 -24.69 4.75
N VAL A 40 15.77 -23.71 5.39
CA VAL A 40 17.18 -23.32 5.18
C VAL A 40 17.95 -23.32 6.49
N ALA A 41 19.28 -23.38 6.43
CA ALA A 41 20.11 -23.21 7.62
C ALA A 41 20.14 -21.75 8.07
N ASP A 42 20.21 -21.48 9.39
CA ASP A 42 20.22 -20.12 9.97
C ASP A 42 21.22 -19.17 9.30
N GLY A 43 22.44 -19.64 9.03
CA GLY A 43 23.48 -18.86 8.35
C GLY A 43 23.09 -18.42 6.93
N THR A 44 22.17 -19.12 6.28
CA THR A 44 21.68 -18.79 4.93
C THR A 44 20.92 -17.47 4.92
N ILE A 45 20.19 -17.14 6.00
CA ILE A 45 19.44 -15.88 6.09
C ILE A 45 20.40 -14.69 5.98
N TYR A 46 21.54 -14.77 6.67
CA TYR A 46 22.55 -13.72 6.71
C TYR A 46 23.33 -13.54 5.39
N LEU A 47 23.18 -14.46 4.45
CA LEU A 47 23.69 -14.29 3.07
C LEU A 47 22.82 -13.33 2.25
N TYR A 48 21.54 -13.19 2.59
CA TYR A 48 20.57 -12.36 1.87
C TYR A 48 20.21 -11.09 2.61
N PHE A 49 20.19 -11.12 3.94
CA PHE A 49 19.70 -10.03 4.78
C PHE A 49 20.69 -9.74 5.91
N LYS A 50 21.04 -8.46 6.11
CA LYS A 50 22.03 -8.06 7.11
C LYS A 50 21.57 -8.36 8.53
N ASN A 51 20.28 -8.19 8.79
CA ASN A 51 19.63 -8.44 10.08
C ASN A 51 18.11 -8.58 9.89
N LYS A 52 17.39 -8.79 11.01
CA LYS A 52 15.93 -8.96 11.01
C LYS A 52 15.18 -7.73 10.50
N GLU A 53 15.67 -6.51 10.78
CA GLU A 53 15.06 -5.27 10.28
C GLU A 53 15.26 -5.09 8.77
N ASP A 54 16.42 -5.49 8.25
CA ASP A 54 16.73 -5.50 6.82
C ASP A 54 15.81 -6.46 6.04
N LEU A 55 15.53 -7.62 6.64
CA LEU A 55 14.54 -8.57 6.13
C LEU A 55 13.12 -7.98 6.13
N LEU A 56 12.70 -7.32 7.21
CA LEU A 56 11.39 -6.65 7.27
C LEU A 56 11.24 -5.55 6.20
N LEU A 57 12.28 -4.72 6.03
CA LEU A 57 12.28 -3.68 4.99
C LEU A 57 12.27 -4.28 3.57
N SER A 58 13.01 -5.36 3.35
CA SER A 58 13.01 -6.05 2.05
C SER A 58 11.62 -6.59 1.69
N ILE A 59 10.90 -7.14 2.67
CA ILE A 59 9.50 -7.59 2.50
C ILE A 59 8.61 -6.40 2.12
N PHE A 60 8.75 -5.26 2.80
CA PHE A 60 7.99 -4.06 2.45
C PHE A 60 8.29 -3.60 1.02
N GLU A 61 9.57 -3.53 0.63
CA GLU A 61 9.97 -3.09 -0.71
C GLU A 61 9.45 -4.01 -1.82
N GLU A 62 9.43 -5.32 -1.60
CA GLU A 62 8.85 -6.30 -2.54
C GLU A 62 7.34 -6.13 -2.67
N LYS A 63 6.65 -5.91 -1.55
CA LYS A 63 5.20 -5.68 -1.56
C LYS A 63 4.85 -4.35 -2.21
N MET A 64 5.68 -3.33 -2.05
CA MET A 64 5.51 -2.05 -2.74
C MET A 64 5.71 -2.17 -4.25
N ASP A 65 6.62 -3.03 -4.73
CA ASP A 65 6.74 -3.30 -6.17
C ASP A 65 5.46 -3.89 -6.73
N VAL A 66 4.95 -4.96 -6.10
CA VAL A 66 3.70 -5.61 -6.53
C VAL A 66 2.53 -4.63 -6.50
N LEU A 67 2.43 -3.83 -5.43
CA LEU A 67 1.37 -2.83 -5.28
C LEU A 67 1.46 -1.74 -6.36
N LEU A 68 2.66 -1.24 -6.64
CA LEU A 68 2.91 -0.19 -7.63
C LEU A 68 2.68 -0.67 -9.06
N ASP A 69 3.24 -1.82 -9.42
CA ASP A 69 3.13 -2.37 -10.77
C ASP A 69 1.69 -2.80 -11.06
N GLY A 70 1.01 -3.43 -10.10
CA GLY A 70 -0.41 -3.75 -10.24
C GLY A 70 -1.28 -2.51 -10.36
N LEU A 71 -0.94 -1.40 -9.69
CA LEU A 71 -1.68 -0.14 -9.84
C LEU A 71 -1.47 0.47 -11.23
N ARG A 72 -0.23 0.43 -11.74
CA ARG A 72 0.08 0.89 -13.09
C ARG A 72 -0.70 0.11 -14.13
N GLU A 73 -0.70 -1.21 -14.02
CA GLU A 73 -1.49 -2.12 -14.87
C GLU A 73 -2.99 -1.79 -14.78
N ALA A 74 -3.54 -1.65 -13.58
CA ALA A 74 -4.95 -1.33 -13.37
C ALA A 74 -5.37 0.04 -13.95
N LEU A 75 -4.40 0.95 -14.15
CA LEU A 75 -4.62 2.28 -14.72
C LEU A 75 -4.36 2.34 -16.24
N GLU A 76 -3.88 1.27 -16.86
CA GLU A 76 -3.70 1.21 -18.31
C GLU A 76 -5.03 1.48 -19.03
N GLY A 77 -5.03 2.44 -19.96
CA GLY A 77 -6.23 2.84 -20.70
C GLY A 77 -7.25 3.67 -19.90
N VAL A 78 -6.98 4.01 -18.64
CA VAL A 78 -7.86 4.88 -17.84
C VAL A 78 -7.47 6.34 -18.04
N ASP A 79 -8.20 7.06 -18.89
CA ASP A 79 -7.91 8.46 -19.22
C ASP A 79 -8.55 9.49 -18.28
N ASP A 80 -9.67 9.16 -17.65
CA ASP A 80 -10.40 10.07 -16.77
C ASP A 80 -9.71 10.17 -15.39
N PRO A 81 -9.22 11.37 -14.97
CA PRO A 81 -8.58 11.54 -13.67
C PRO A 81 -9.47 11.18 -12.47
N VAL A 82 -10.79 11.36 -12.63
CA VAL A 82 -11.76 10.98 -11.59
C VAL A 82 -11.81 9.46 -11.43
N GLU A 83 -11.77 8.72 -12.53
CA GLU A 83 -11.75 7.26 -12.49
C GLU A 83 -10.43 6.68 -11.98
N ARG A 84 -9.29 7.32 -12.30
CA ARG A 84 -7.98 6.94 -11.75
C ARG A 84 -7.97 6.90 -10.22
N ILE A 85 -8.63 7.87 -9.57
CA ILE A 85 -8.75 7.91 -8.10
C ILE A 85 -9.57 6.72 -7.58
N ARG A 86 -10.65 6.34 -8.27
CA ARG A 86 -11.45 5.16 -7.87
C ARG A 86 -10.68 3.86 -8.05
N VAL A 87 -10.01 3.71 -9.19
CA VAL A 87 -9.13 2.55 -9.46
C VAL A 87 -8.07 2.43 -8.37
N PHE A 88 -7.43 3.55 -7.99
CA PHE A 88 -6.46 3.57 -6.90
C PHE A 88 -7.04 3.02 -5.60
N ALA A 89 -8.20 3.54 -5.16
CA ALA A 89 -8.85 3.10 -3.92
C ALA A 89 -9.16 1.58 -3.94
N ARG A 90 -9.75 1.12 -5.05
CA ARG A 90 -10.12 -0.29 -5.23
C ARG A 90 -8.89 -1.19 -5.23
N HIS A 91 -7.85 -0.81 -5.96
CA HIS A 91 -6.60 -1.57 -6.03
C HIS A 91 -5.94 -1.68 -4.67
N HIS A 92 -5.83 -0.57 -3.93
CA HIS A 92 -5.25 -0.54 -2.59
C HIS A 92 -5.92 -1.56 -1.66
N PHE A 93 -7.25 -1.52 -1.59
CA PHE A 93 -8.00 -2.43 -0.72
C PHE A 93 -8.07 -3.86 -1.24
N ALA A 94 -8.04 -4.09 -2.55
CA ALA A 94 -7.92 -5.43 -3.11
C ALA A 94 -6.62 -6.10 -2.66
N GLN A 95 -5.51 -5.35 -2.68
CA GLN A 95 -4.20 -5.82 -2.23
C GLN A 95 -4.16 -6.08 -0.71
N VAL A 96 -4.79 -5.22 0.10
CA VAL A 96 -4.91 -5.46 1.56
C VAL A 96 -5.65 -6.76 1.86
N ARG A 97 -6.71 -7.06 1.09
CA ARG A 97 -7.54 -8.25 1.28
C ARG A 97 -6.88 -9.54 0.80
N GLU A 98 -6.00 -9.46 -0.19
CA GLU A 98 -5.40 -10.63 -0.85
C GLU A 98 -4.56 -11.50 0.10
N ASN A 99 -3.78 -10.88 1.00
CA ASN A 99 -2.96 -11.62 1.96
C ASN A 99 -2.97 -10.94 3.34
N ARG A 100 -3.74 -11.53 4.26
CA ARG A 100 -3.89 -11.01 5.63
C ARG A 100 -2.57 -10.94 6.39
N SER A 101 -1.73 -11.98 6.34
CA SER A 101 -0.45 -11.99 7.05
C SER A 101 0.49 -10.90 6.54
N SER A 102 0.48 -10.64 5.22
CA SER A 102 1.21 -9.51 4.65
C SER A 102 0.63 -8.19 5.13
N ALA A 103 -0.70 -8.02 5.09
CA ALA A 103 -1.34 -6.81 5.59
C ALA A 103 -1.03 -6.54 7.08
N GLU A 104 -1.02 -7.58 7.91
CA GLU A 104 -0.65 -7.49 9.32
C GLU A 104 0.79 -7.05 9.53
N VAL A 105 1.74 -7.64 8.80
CA VAL A 105 3.15 -7.24 8.88
C VAL A 105 3.35 -5.79 8.42
N LEU A 106 2.71 -5.38 7.32
CA LEU A 106 2.89 -4.03 6.78
C LEU A 106 2.18 -2.95 7.60
N GLN A 107 0.98 -3.24 8.11
CA GLN A 107 0.20 -2.26 8.85
C GLN A 107 0.65 -2.18 10.31
N VAL A 108 0.94 -3.30 10.96
CA VAL A 108 1.26 -3.32 12.41
C VAL A 108 2.76 -3.32 12.63
N GLU A 109 3.46 -4.35 12.16
CA GLU A 109 4.85 -4.60 12.56
C GLU A 109 5.83 -3.58 11.96
N LEU A 110 5.63 -3.19 10.70
CA LEU A 110 6.49 -2.20 10.02
C LEU A 110 6.44 -0.84 10.71
N ARG A 111 5.26 -0.40 11.19
CA ARG A 111 5.11 0.89 11.89
C ARG A 111 5.85 0.93 13.23
N LEU A 112 6.12 -0.22 13.83
CA LEU A 112 6.89 -0.34 15.08
C LEU A 112 8.40 -0.33 14.82
N SER A 113 8.85 -0.43 13.57
CA SER A 113 10.27 -0.42 13.22
C SER A 113 10.89 0.97 13.26
N ASN A 114 11.82 1.20 14.19
CA ASN A 114 12.60 2.44 14.25
C ASN A 114 13.37 2.74 12.97
N LYS A 115 13.92 1.69 12.32
CA LYS A 115 14.64 1.82 11.05
C LYS A 115 13.72 2.34 9.95
N PHE A 116 12.48 1.83 9.88
CA PHE A 116 11.48 2.35 8.95
C PHE A 116 11.14 3.82 9.23
N LEU A 117 10.89 4.17 10.49
CA LEU A 117 10.48 5.53 10.84
C LEU A 117 11.59 6.60 10.67
N LYS A 118 12.86 6.24 10.86
CA LYS A 118 13.97 7.22 10.90
C LYS A 118 14.88 7.21 9.67
N GLU A 119 15.08 6.04 9.07
CA GLU A 119 16.15 5.84 8.09
C GLU A 119 15.61 5.52 6.70
N TYR A 120 14.41 4.94 6.61
CA TYR A 120 13.84 4.54 5.33
C TYR A 120 13.52 5.76 4.45
N ARG A 121 13.91 5.67 3.18
CA ARG A 121 13.58 6.64 2.14
C ARG A 121 12.55 5.98 1.22
N PRO A 122 11.26 6.31 1.34
CA PRO A 122 10.19 5.54 0.72
C PRO A 122 10.05 5.79 -0.79
N GLU A 123 11.08 5.64 -1.61
CA GLU A 123 11.03 5.96 -3.06
C GLU A 123 9.86 5.29 -3.79
N LYS A 124 9.61 4.01 -3.50
CA LYS A 124 8.49 3.25 -4.10
C LYS A 124 7.14 3.70 -3.58
N LEU A 125 7.02 3.97 -2.28
CA LEU A 125 5.79 4.52 -1.70
C LEU A 125 5.54 5.93 -2.24
N TRP A 126 6.56 6.77 -2.42
CA TRP A 126 6.43 8.07 -3.09
C TRP A 126 5.97 7.92 -4.54
N SER A 127 6.50 6.94 -5.28
CA SER A 127 6.07 6.65 -6.65
C SER A 127 4.61 6.20 -6.69
N TYR A 128 4.20 5.36 -5.74
CA TYR A 128 2.83 4.90 -5.58
C TYR A 128 1.88 6.06 -5.26
N LEU A 129 2.17 6.84 -4.22
CA LEU A 129 1.35 8.00 -3.83
C LEU A 129 1.33 9.09 -4.91
N GLY A 130 2.44 9.26 -5.64
CA GLY A 130 2.59 10.21 -6.73
C GLY A 130 1.56 10.00 -7.86
N ILE A 131 1.15 8.77 -8.13
CA ILE A 131 0.12 8.45 -9.12
C ILE A 131 -1.20 9.16 -8.80
N PHE A 132 -1.59 9.22 -7.52
CA PHE A 132 -2.78 9.97 -7.11
C PHE A 132 -2.59 11.47 -7.32
N ALA A 133 -1.45 12.02 -6.89
CA ALA A 133 -1.16 13.45 -7.05
C ALA A 133 -1.17 13.86 -8.54
N ASP A 134 -0.67 13.01 -9.43
CA ASP A 134 -0.71 13.23 -10.87
C ASP A 134 -2.13 13.19 -11.45
N ALA A 135 -2.99 12.31 -10.95
CA ALA A 135 -4.41 12.33 -11.29
C ALA A 135 -5.07 13.64 -10.85
N VAL A 136 -4.77 14.15 -9.64
CA VAL A 136 -5.29 15.45 -9.20
C VAL A 136 -4.80 16.59 -10.08
N ARG A 137 -3.49 16.65 -10.38
CA ARG A 137 -2.91 17.67 -11.27
C ARG A 137 -3.53 17.65 -12.66
N GLU A 138 -3.74 16.47 -13.22
CA GLU A 138 -4.38 16.33 -14.52
C GLU A 138 -5.85 16.77 -14.49
N GLY A 139 -6.59 16.39 -13.45
CA GLY A 139 -7.96 16.86 -13.25
C GLY A 139 -8.05 18.38 -13.08
N GLN A 140 -7.05 19.01 -12.45
CA GLN A 140 -6.95 20.48 -12.37
C GLN A 140 -6.67 21.10 -13.74
N ARG A 141 -5.74 20.55 -14.53
CA ARG A 141 -5.47 21.00 -15.90
C ARG A 141 -6.70 20.93 -16.80
N ARG A 142 -7.53 19.90 -16.62
CA ARG A 142 -8.80 19.71 -17.35
C ARG A 142 -9.99 20.51 -16.80
N GLY A 143 -9.82 21.22 -15.69
CA GLY A 143 -10.90 21.96 -15.02
C GLY A 143 -11.90 21.08 -14.25
N THR A 144 -11.67 19.77 -14.16
CA THR A 144 -12.50 18.81 -13.41
C THR A 144 -12.36 19.00 -11.90
N PHE A 145 -11.15 19.32 -11.43
CA PHE A 145 -10.85 19.59 -10.02
C PHE A 145 -10.49 21.06 -9.80
N ARG A 146 -10.81 21.57 -8.61
CA ARG A 146 -10.52 22.95 -8.22
C ARG A 146 -9.01 23.18 -8.11
N ALA A 147 -8.55 24.33 -8.60
CA ALA A 147 -7.14 24.70 -8.61
C ALA A 147 -6.60 25.14 -7.23
N ASP A 148 -7.46 25.40 -6.24
CA ASP A 148 -7.07 25.79 -4.88
C ASP A 148 -6.66 24.60 -4.00
N ILE A 149 -6.91 23.36 -4.45
CA ILE A 149 -6.49 22.16 -3.74
C ILE A 149 -5.02 21.86 -4.02
N ASP A 150 -4.22 21.77 -2.97
CA ASP A 150 -2.85 21.25 -3.07
C ASP A 150 -2.89 19.72 -3.32
N PRO A 151 -2.36 19.23 -4.46
CA PRO A 151 -2.34 17.79 -4.76
C PRO A 151 -1.62 16.94 -3.70
N PHE A 152 -0.60 17.50 -3.05
CA PHE A 152 0.17 16.82 -2.01
C PHE A 152 -0.65 16.65 -0.72
N ILE A 153 -1.40 17.67 -0.32
CA ILE A 153 -2.30 17.59 0.84
C ILE A 153 -3.44 16.62 0.55
N ALA A 154 -4.04 16.69 -0.64
CA ALA A 154 -5.10 15.78 -1.07
C ALA A 154 -4.63 14.31 -1.08
N MET A 155 -3.42 14.07 -1.58
CA MET A 155 -2.77 12.76 -1.59
C MET A 155 -2.62 12.20 -0.17
N TRP A 156 -2.07 12.96 0.76
CA TRP A 156 -1.89 12.50 2.15
C TRP A 156 -3.22 12.29 2.88
N GLY A 157 -4.21 13.15 2.65
CA GLY A 157 -5.54 12.98 3.24
C GLY A 157 -6.24 11.72 2.73
N PHE A 158 -6.20 11.49 1.42
CA PHE A 158 -6.78 10.30 0.80
C PHE A 158 -6.06 9.02 1.23
N PHE A 159 -4.74 8.99 1.13
CA PHE A 159 -3.96 7.83 1.53
C PHE A 159 -4.07 7.54 3.03
N GLY A 160 -4.04 8.57 3.89
CA GLY A 160 -4.24 8.40 5.32
C GLY A 160 -5.59 7.77 5.66
N GLY A 161 -6.65 8.12 4.91
CA GLY A 161 -7.96 7.45 5.04
C GLY A 161 -7.94 5.98 4.61
N LEU A 162 -7.29 5.66 3.49
CA LEU A 162 -7.14 4.27 3.02
C LEU A 162 -6.36 3.43 4.04
N ASP A 163 -5.22 3.96 4.46
CA ASP A 163 -4.26 3.33 5.36
C ASP A 163 -4.86 3.09 6.76
N GLU A 164 -5.61 4.05 7.31
CA GLU A 164 -6.30 3.86 8.58
C GLU A 164 -7.42 2.82 8.49
N ILE A 165 -8.21 2.80 7.41
CA ILE A 165 -9.24 1.77 7.23
C ILE A 165 -8.60 0.38 7.08
N ALA A 166 -7.50 0.28 6.35
CA ALA A 166 -6.74 -0.97 6.22
C ALA A 166 -6.21 -1.46 7.58
N MET A 167 -5.66 -0.56 8.39
CA MET A 167 -5.25 -0.85 9.77
C MET A 167 -6.44 -1.38 10.60
N GLN A 168 -7.57 -0.67 10.62
CA GLN A 168 -8.74 -1.10 11.39
C GLN A 168 -9.29 -2.44 10.91
N TRP A 169 -9.22 -2.72 9.60
CA TRP A 169 -9.58 -4.02 9.05
C TRP A 169 -8.66 -5.16 9.52
N VAL A 170 -7.36 -4.91 9.60
CA VAL A 170 -6.38 -5.87 10.13
C VAL A 170 -6.65 -6.15 11.62
N LEU A 171 -6.92 -5.11 12.40
CA LEU A 171 -7.17 -5.20 13.85
C LEU A 171 -8.57 -5.75 14.19
N ALA A 172 -9.50 -5.74 13.25
CA ALA A 172 -10.88 -6.13 13.49
C ALA A 172 -11.00 -7.63 13.80
N ARG A 173 -11.68 -7.94 14.92
CA ARG A 173 -12.09 -9.33 15.24
C ARG A 173 -13.05 -9.91 14.21
N ASN A 174 -13.87 -9.07 13.58
CA ASN A 174 -14.76 -9.44 12.48
C ASN A 174 -14.62 -8.43 11.33
N GLN A 175 -13.88 -8.84 10.31
CA GLN A 175 -13.58 -8.05 9.11
C GLN A 175 -14.82 -7.70 8.28
N GLN A 176 -15.91 -8.47 8.38
CA GLN A 176 -17.15 -8.15 7.65
C GLN A 176 -17.79 -6.83 8.09
N ARG A 177 -17.41 -6.31 9.26
CA ARG A 177 -17.85 -4.98 9.71
C ARG A 177 -17.17 -3.82 8.99
N ILE A 178 -16.07 -4.10 8.28
CA ILE A 178 -15.31 -3.12 7.50
C ILE A 178 -15.28 -3.61 6.04
N PRO A 179 -16.37 -3.41 5.28
CA PRO A 179 -16.44 -3.82 3.89
C PRO A 179 -15.51 -2.95 3.03
N LEU A 180 -14.32 -3.46 2.74
CA LEU A 180 -13.25 -2.71 2.08
C LEU A 180 -13.65 -2.20 0.69
N GLU A 181 -14.49 -2.93 -0.03
CA GLU A 181 -14.96 -2.52 -1.36
C GLU A 181 -15.89 -1.31 -1.27
N ARG A 182 -16.77 -1.31 -0.27
CA ARG A 182 -17.63 -0.15 0.02
C ARG A 182 -16.80 1.02 0.54
N ALA A 183 -15.80 0.76 1.37
CA ALA A 183 -14.88 1.78 1.85
C ALA A 183 -14.12 2.44 0.69
N ALA A 184 -13.66 1.66 -0.29
CA ALA A 184 -13.01 2.15 -1.51
C ALA A 184 -13.88 3.18 -2.24
N GLU A 185 -15.11 2.79 -2.55
CA GLU A 185 -16.05 3.63 -3.30
C GLU A 185 -16.44 4.88 -2.52
N GLN A 186 -16.71 4.75 -1.21
CA GLN A 186 -17.13 5.90 -0.39
C GLN A 186 -15.98 6.89 -0.16
N LEU A 187 -14.77 6.41 0.15
CA LEU A 187 -13.64 7.32 0.35
C LEU A 187 -13.26 8.03 -0.94
N ALA A 188 -13.23 7.30 -2.07
CA ALA A 188 -13.01 7.91 -3.37
C ALA A 188 -14.09 8.95 -3.69
N ASP A 189 -15.37 8.64 -3.50
CA ASP A 189 -16.47 9.58 -3.76
C ASP A 189 -16.39 10.85 -2.90
N ILE A 190 -16.11 10.71 -1.59
CA ILE A 190 -15.93 11.86 -0.67
C ILE A 190 -14.78 12.74 -1.16
N THR A 191 -13.63 12.14 -1.46
CA THR A 191 -12.44 12.85 -1.94
C THR A 191 -12.72 13.54 -3.29
N ILE A 192 -13.29 12.83 -4.25
CA ILE A 192 -13.62 13.35 -5.59
C ILE A 192 -14.60 14.52 -5.48
N ARG A 193 -15.69 14.38 -4.73
CA ARG A 193 -16.69 15.45 -4.56
C ARG A 193 -16.10 16.66 -3.86
N GLY A 194 -15.25 16.47 -2.86
CA GLY A 194 -14.55 17.56 -2.18
C GLY A 194 -13.61 18.35 -3.10
N MET A 195 -13.05 17.70 -4.12
CA MET A 195 -12.14 18.33 -5.08
C MET A 195 -12.82 18.86 -6.34
N ARG A 196 -14.07 18.48 -6.65
CA ARG A 196 -14.76 18.89 -7.88
C ARG A 196 -14.96 20.41 -7.97
N THR A 197 -14.78 20.93 -9.18
CA THR A 197 -15.15 22.32 -9.49
C THR A 197 -16.66 22.50 -9.28
N PRO A 198 -17.11 23.55 -8.57
CA PRO A 198 -18.53 23.81 -8.40
C PRO A 198 -19.17 23.95 -9.77
N SER A 199 -20.27 23.23 -10.03
CA SER A 199 -21.08 23.50 -11.20
C SER A 199 -21.69 24.89 -11.01
N THR A 200 -21.20 25.89 -11.75
CA THR A 200 -21.92 27.14 -11.94
C THR A 200 -23.23 26.78 -12.64
N LYS A 201 -24.32 26.61 -11.87
CA LYS A 201 -25.64 26.74 -12.48
C LYS A 201 -25.70 28.17 -13.04
N PRO A 202 -26.15 28.38 -14.29
CA PRO A 202 -26.54 29.71 -14.71
C PRO A 202 -27.54 30.21 -13.68
N SER A 203 -27.27 31.37 -13.09
CA SER A 203 -28.27 32.11 -12.33
C SER A 203 -29.46 32.33 -13.25
N GLU A 204 -30.56 31.63 -12.99
CA GLU A 204 -31.87 32.05 -13.47
C GLU A 204 -32.16 33.38 -12.77
N GLU A 205 -31.80 34.48 -13.44
CA GLU A 205 -32.31 35.80 -13.13
C GLU A 205 -33.83 35.76 -13.28
N THR A 206 -34.55 36.06 -12.20
CA THR A 206 -35.96 36.48 -12.24
C THR A 206 -36.10 37.69 -11.33
#